data_AF-A0A9E3PRM7-F1
#
_entry.id   AF-A0A9E3PRM7-F1
#
_cell.length_a   1.000
_cell.length_b   1.000
_cell.length_c   1.000
_cell.angle_alpha   90.00
_cell.angle_beta   90.00
_cell.angle_gamma   90.00
#
_symmetry.space_group_name_H-M   'P 1'
#
loop_
_entity.id
_entity.type
_entity.pdbx_description
1 polymer ?
#
loop_
_entity_poly.entity_id
_entity_poly.type
_entity_poly.pdbx_seq_one_letter_code
_entity_poly.pdbx_strand_id
1 'polypeptide(L)'
;MAAAIIASVPAGPLFVGIAILSNYVASVPAIVPFSLGFALVAIPVLFLSLLGGVVLAFFPILIGAHLMSAAGEFSETARDTMAWAIVGGLSGAGIAALTAGFDEGAPFAVALILTSAICALICRSQFRWDGQG
;
A
#
# COMPACT_ATOMS: atom_id res chain seq x y z
N MET A 1 -13.22 11.56 1.41
CA MET A 1 -12.01 12.27 1.88
C MET A 1 -11.39 11.65 3.13
N ALA A 2 -12.12 11.42 4.22
CA ALA A 2 -11.56 10.82 5.45
C ALA A 2 -10.83 9.48 5.20
N ALA A 3 -11.42 8.59 4.39
CA ALA A 3 -10.79 7.33 3.96
C ALA A 3 -9.39 7.51 3.36
N ALA A 4 -9.22 8.48 2.45
CA ALA A 4 -7.94 8.73 1.80
C ALA A 4 -6.88 9.25 2.78
N ILE A 5 -7.28 10.12 3.71
CA ILE A 5 -6.38 10.60 4.77
C ILE A 5 -5.92 9.43 5.63
N ILE A 6 -6.86 8.63 6.15
CA ILE A 6 -6.56 7.50 7.04
C ILE A 6 -5.67 6.46 6.36
N ALA A 7 -5.89 6.17 5.07
CA ALA A 7 -5.05 5.23 4.32
C ALA A 7 -3.69 5.81 3.91
N SER A 8 -3.59 7.12 3.66
CA SER A 8 -2.34 7.77 3.24
C SER A 8 -1.28 7.86 4.36
N VAL A 9 -1.72 8.04 5.61
CA VAL A 9 -0.81 8.15 6.77
C VAL A 9 0.09 6.90 6.95
N PRO A 10 -0.45 5.66 6.96
CA PRO A 10 0.38 4.47 7.09
C PRO A 10 1.02 4.02 5.76
N ALA A 11 0.69 4.62 4.61
CA ALA A 11 1.13 4.12 3.30
C ALA A 11 2.66 4.05 3.18
N GLY A 12 3.37 5.12 3.56
CA GLY A 12 4.84 5.16 3.56
C GLY A 12 5.48 4.12 4.49
N PRO A 13 5.12 4.09 5.78
CA PRO A 13 5.61 3.07 6.72
C PRO A 13 5.29 1.64 6.30
N LEU A 14 4.08 1.37 5.79
CA LEU A 14 3.69 0.06 5.26
C LEU A 14 4.59 -0.34 4.09
N PHE A 15 4.78 0.56 3.13
CA PHE A 15 5.63 0.33 1.97
C PHE A 15 7.05 -0.03 2.37
N VAL A 16 7.68 0.77 3.23
CA VAL A 16 9.05 0.51 3.71
C VAL A 16 9.13 -0.79 4.50
N GLY A 17 8.16 -1.04 5.40
CA GLY A 17 8.12 -2.27 6.18
C GLY A 17 8.01 -3.53 5.32
N ILE A 18 7.14 -3.50 4.30
CA ILE A 18 6.98 -4.62 3.37
C ILE A 18 8.21 -4.77 2.47
N ALA A 19 8.82 -3.67 2.01
CA ALA A 19 10.05 -3.72 1.21
C ALA A 19 11.20 -4.35 1.99
N ILE A 20 11.41 -3.93 3.25
CA ILE A 20 12.42 -4.51 4.15
C ILE A 20 12.13 -6.01 4.37
N LEU A 21 10.88 -6.35 4.67
CA LEU A 21 10.49 -7.74 4.89
C LEU A 21 10.69 -8.60 3.64
N SER A 22 10.31 -8.10 2.47
CA SER A 22 10.46 -8.80 1.20
C SER A 22 11.93 -8.99 0.85
N ASN A 23 12.77 -7.97 1.08
CA ASN A 23 14.22 -8.08 0.91
C ASN A 23 14.82 -9.11 1.88
N TYR A 24 14.38 -9.09 3.15
CA TYR A 24 14.82 -10.07 4.16
C TYR A 24 14.49 -11.51 3.72
N VAL A 25 13.25 -11.76 3.28
CA VAL A 25 12.81 -13.08 2.78
C VAL A 25 13.56 -13.49 1.51
N ALA A 26 13.87 -12.55 0.61
CA ALA A 26 14.65 -12.83 -0.59
C ALA A 26 16.13 -13.15 -0.28
N SER A 27 16.66 -12.65 0.84
CA SER A 27 18.08 -12.76 1.22
C SER A 27 18.44 -13.95 2.11
N VAL A 28 17.50 -14.87 2.37
CA VAL A 28 17.70 -16.10 3.17
C VAL A 28 18.68 -17.02 2.41
N PRO A 29 20.00 -16.88 2.66
CA PRO A 29 20.57 -17.45 3.88
C PRO A 29 21.39 -16.48 4.74
N ALA A 30 21.40 -15.17 4.45
CA ALA A 30 22.18 -14.20 5.23
C ALA A 30 21.40 -13.71 6.46
N ILE A 31 21.80 -14.17 7.65
CA ILE A 31 21.36 -13.59 8.92
C ILE A 31 21.89 -12.15 8.96
N VAL A 32 21.03 -11.16 8.69
CA VAL A 32 21.40 -9.75 8.86
C VAL A 32 21.42 -9.44 10.35
N PRO A 33 22.58 -9.13 10.96
CA PRO A 33 22.64 -8.84 12.39
C PRO A 33 21.92 -7.52 12.67
N PHE A 34 20.88 -7.57 13.51
CA PHE A 34 20.14 -6.40 13.97
C PHE A 34 21.06 -5.58 14.89
N SER A 35 21.70 -4.54 14.35
CA SER A 35 22.64 -3.69 15.09
C SER A 35 21.99 -2.36 15.51
N LEU A 36 22.51 -1.74 16.57
CA LEU A 36 22.03 -0.42 17.03
C LEU A 36 22.17 0.65 15.91
N GLY A 37 23.19 0.52 15.06
CA GLY A 37 23.40 1.39 13.91
C GLY A 37 22.28 1.28 12.86
N PHE A 38 21.72 0.08 12.66
CA PHE A 38 20.55 -0.10 11.79
C PHE A 38 19.32 0.64 12.33
N ALA A 39 19.06 0.56 13.63
CA ALA A 39 17.93 1.26 14.25
C ALA A 39 18.05 2.79 14.13
N LEU A 40 19.25 3.34 14.32
CA LEU A 40 19.51 4.79 14.19
C LEU A 40 19.29 5.32 12.77
N VAL A 41 19.50 4.50 11.75
CA VAL A 41 19.24 4.86 10.34
C VAL A 41 17.78 4.59 9.93
N ALA A 42 17.17 3.53 10.46
CA ALA A 42 15.80 3.15 10.12
C ALA A 42 14.75 4.19 10.57
N ILE A 43 14.92 4.80 11.76
CA ILE A 43 13.99 5.79 12.30
C ILE A 43 13.81 7.03 11.39
N PRO A 44 14.88 7.74 10.98
CA PRO A 44 14.73 8.88 10.09
C PRO A 44 14.21 8.49 8.69
N VAL A 45 14.57 7.29 8.19
CA VAL A 45 14.03 6.77 6.93
C VAL A 45 12.52 6.53 7.02
N LEU A 46 12.03 5.96 8.13
CA LEU A 46 10.59 5.78 8.38
C LEU A 46 9.86 7.12 8.53
N PHE A 47 10.50 8.13 9.11
CA PHE A 47 9.92 9.46 9.23
C PHE A 47 9.83 10.18 7.87
N LEU A 48 10.90 10.13 7.07
CA LEU A 48 10.90 10.69 5.72
C LEU A 48 9.94 9.94 4.79
N SER A 49 9.81 8.62 4.94
CA SER A 49 8.86 7.82 4.17
C SER A 49 7.41 8.15 4.52
N LEU A 50 7.13 8.58 5.76
CA LEU A 50 5.80 9.07 6.13
C LEU A 50 5.45 10.35 5.37
N LEU A 51 6.36 11.32 5.28
CA LEU A 51 6.12 12.57 4.55
C LEU A 51 6.00 12.34 3.04
N GLY A 52 6.95 11.60 2.45
CA GLY A 52 6.93 11.28 1.02
C GLY A 52 5.75 10.39 0.64
N GLY A 53 5.47 9.37 1.47
CA GLY A 53 4.40 8.42 1.26
C GLY A 53 3.01 9.07 1.30
N VAL A 54 2.76 9.99 2.24
CA VAL A 54 1.49 10.72 2.28
C VAL A 54 1.28 11.51 0.99
N VAL A 55 2.26 12.31 0.56
CA VAL A 55 2.10 13.19 -0.61
C VAL A 55 1.91 12.37 -1.89
N LEU A 56 2.70 11.32 -2.08
CA LEU A 56 2.67 10.50 -3.29
C LEU A 56 1.45 9.57 -3.35
N ALA A 57 1.03 9.01 -2.20
CA ALA A 57 -0.07 8.05 -2.17
C ALA A 57 -1.45 8.72 -2.06
N PHE A 58 -1.53 9.97 -1.57
CA PHE A 58 -2.83 10.62 -1.32
C PHE A 58 -3.71 10.70 -2.58
N PHE A 59 -3.17 11.19 -3.71
CA PHE A 59 -3.96 11.34 -4.93
C PHE A 59 -4.41 10.00 -5.54
N PRO A 60 -3.52 9.00 -5.73
CA PRO A 60 -3.94 7.68 -6.21
C PRO A 60 -4.99 7.01 -5.31
N ILE A 61 -4.81 7.10 -3.98
CA ILE A 61 -5.77 6.55 -3.01
C ILE A 61 -7.12 7.27 -3.12
N LEU A 62 -7.11 8.60 -3.22
CA LEU A 62 -8.33 9.39 -3.35
C LEU A 62 -9.11 9.01 -4.62
N ILE A 63 -8.42 8.93 -5.77
CA ILE A 63 -9.02 8.55 -7.05
C ILE A 63 -9.58 7.13 -6.99
N GLY A 64 -8.77 6.16 -6.53
CA GLY A 64 -9.19 4.76 -6.42
C GLY A 64 -10.38 4.57 -5.49
N ALA A 65 -10.37 5.23 -4.33
CA ALA A 65 -11.48 5.20 -3.38
C ALA A 65 -12.77 5.80 -3.97
N HIS A 66 -12.67 6.92 -4.71
CA HIS A 66 -13.84 7.50 -5.37
C HIS A 66 -14.41 6.58 -6.47
N LEU A 67 -13.56 6.01 -7.32
CA LEU A 67 -13.98 5.10 -8.38
C LEU A 67 -14.65 3.83 -7.81
N MET A 68 -14.05 3.21 -6.80
CA MET A 68 -14.61 2.02 -6.16
C MET A 68 -15.86 2.34 -5.34
N SER A 69 -15.93 3.51 -4.70
CA SER A 69 -17.14 3.99 -4.02
C SER A 69 -18.31 4.09 -4.99
N ALA A 70 -18.10 4.75 -6.13
CA ALA A 70 -19.10 4.89 -7.18
C ALA A 70 -19.49 3.52 -7.76
N ALA A 71 -18.52 2.64 -8.03
CA ALA A 71 -18.81 1.28 -8.51
C ALA A 71 -19.67 0.47 -7.51
N GLY A 72 -19.47 0.66 -6.20
CA GLY A 72 -20.26 0.03 -5.15
C GLY A 72 -21.74 0.45 -5.14
N GLU A 73 -22.10 1.60 -5.70
CA GLU A 73 -23.51 2.00 -5.84
C GLU A 73 -24.24 1.12 -6.86
N PHE A 74 -23.52 0.63 -7.88
CA PHE A 74 -24.10 -0.12 -9.00
C PHE A 74 -23.90 -1.64 -8.91
N SER A 75 -22.95 -2.14 -8.12
CA SER A 75 -22.60 -3.56 -8.07
C SER A 75 -22.31 -4.05 -6.65
N GLU A 76 -22.91 -5.18 -6.26
CA GLU A 76 -22.62 -5.85 -4.98
C GLU A 76 -21.19 -6.38 -4.92
N THR A 77 -20.63 -6.84 -6.04
CA THR A 77 -19.24 -7.31 -6.10
C THR A 77 -18.26 -6.19 -5.77
N ALA A 78 -18.54 -4.96 -6.20
CA ALA A 78 -17.71 -3.80 -5.86
C ALA A 78 -17.81 -3.39 -4.37
N ARG A 79 -18.82 -3.90 -3.64
CA ARG A 79 -18.94 -3.75 -2.19
C ARG A 79 -18.12 -4.81 -1.44
N ASP A 80 -17.66 -5.88 -2.09
CA ASP A 80 -16.87 -6.91 -1.43
C ASP A 80 -15.49 -6.37 -1.02
N THR A 81 -15.11 -6.65 0.23
CA THR A 81 -13.77 -6.34 0.76
C THR A 81 -12.66 -6.96 -0.09
N MET A 82 -12.86 -8.19 -0.59
CA MET A 82 -11.89 -8.86 -1.44
C MET A 82 -11.72 -8.16 -2.80
N ALA A 83 -12.80 -7.63 -3.37
CA ALA A 83 -12.73 -6.88 -4.62
C ALA A 83 -11.84 -5.64 -4.49
N TRP A 84 -11.92 -4.91 -3.38
CA TRP A 84 -11.06 -3.76 -3.10
C TRP A 84 -9.60 -4.16 -2.96
N ALA A 85 -9.30 -5.23 -2.22
CA ALA A 85 -7.93 -5.74 -2.09
C ALA A 85 -7.33 -6.15 -3.44
N ILE A 86 -8.11 -6.86 -4.27
CA ILE A 86 -7.69 -7.32 -5.60
C ILE A 86 -7.43 -6.11 -6.51
N VAL A 87 -8.37 -5.17 -6.61
CA VAL A 87 -8.22 -3.98 -7.47
C VAL A 87 -7.05 -3.12 -7.00
N GLY A 88 -6.88 -2.93 -5.70
CA GLY A 88 -5.73 -2.24 -5.12
C GLY A 88 -4.41 -2.95 -5.45
N GLY A 89 -4.32 -4.25 -5.24
CA GLY A 89 -3.14 -5.06 -5.56
C GLY A 89 -2.79 -5.05 -7.05
N LEU A 90 -3.79 -5.17 -7.94
CA LEU A 90 -3.62 -5.08 -9.39
C LEU A 90 -3.14 -3.70 -9.83
N SER A 91 -3.66 -2.64 -9.20
CA SER A 91 -3.20 -1.27 -9.46
C SER A 91 -1.72 -1.11 -9.06
N GLY A 92 -1.34 -1.62 -7.89
CA GLY A 92 0.05 -1.66 -7.45
C GLY A 92 0.95 -2.49 -8.37
N ALA A 93 0.46 -3.63 -8.86
CA ALA A 93 1.17 -4.47 -9.83
C ALA A 93 1.37 -3.73 -11.17
N GLY A 94 0.35 -3.00 -11.64
CA GLY A 94 0.42 -2.18 -12.83
C GLY A 94 1.48 -1.08 -12.70
N ILE A 95 1.52 -0.38 -11.56
CA ILE A 95 2.56 0.63 -11.28
C ILE A 95 3.94 -0.03 -11.25
N ALA A 96 4.09 -1.15 -10.55
CA ALA A 96 5.36 -1.88 -10.48
C ALA A 96 5.85 -2.32 -11.88
N ALA A 97 4.94 -2.74 -12.76
CA ALA A 97 5.27 -3.11 -14.13
C ALA A 97 5.71 -1.91 -14.97
N LEU A 98 5.08 -0.73 -14.79
CA LEU A 98 5.48 0.51 -15.45
C LEU A 98 6.85 1.01 -14.97
N THR A 99 7.21 0.73 -13.71
CA THR A 99 8.50 1.09 -13.12
C THR A 99 9.55 -0.01 -13.21
N ALA A 100 9.25 -1.14 -13.88
CA ALA A 100 10.17 -2.28 -13.96
C ALA A 100 11.51 -1.94 -14.66
N GLY A 101 11.56 -0.86 -15.45
CA GLY A 101 12.78 -0.37 -16.08
C GLY A 101 13.77 0.35 -15.16
N PHE A 102 13.44 0.56 -13.87
CA PHE A 102 14.30 1.27 -12.91
C PHE A 102 15.20 0.34 -12.07
N ASP A 103 15.33 -0.95 -12.42
CA ASP A 103 16.17 -1.94 -11.70
C ASP A 103 15.87 -2.09 -10.20
N GLU A 104 14.68 -1.69 -9.72
CA GLU A 104 14.34 -1.70 -8.28
C GLU A 104 14.05 -3.10 -7.70
N GLY A 105 14.08 -4.15 -8.53
CA GLY A 105 14.02 -5.56 -8.12
C GLY A 105 12.66 -6.04 -7.60
N ALA A 106 12.58 -7.35 -7.32
CA ALA A 106 11.36 -8.01 -6.83
C ALA A 106 10.79 -7.44 -5.51
N PRO A 107 11.62 -7.02 -4.51
CA PRO A 107 11.10 -6.50 -3.25
C PRO A 107 10.26 -5.22 -3.38
N PHE A 108 10.64 -4.34 -4.32
CA PHE A 108 9.90 -3.11 -4.59
C PHE A 108 8.50 -3.40 -5.14
N ALA A 109 8.41 -4.32 -6.12
CA ALA A 109 7.14 -4.72 -6.71
C ALA A 109 6.19 -5.33 -5.67
N VAL A 110 6.71 -6.22 -4.81
CA VAL A 110 5.93 -6.83 -3.72
C VAL A 110 5.43 -5.77 -2.74
N ALA A 111 6.28 -4.81 -2.37
CA ALA A 111 5.90 -3.70 -1.50
C ALA A 111 4.80 -2.83 -2.09
N LEU A 112 4.87 -2.48 -3.38
CA LEU A 112 3.83 -1.72 -4.07
C LEU A 112 2.50 -2.47 -4.10
N ILE A 113 2.52 -3.75 -4.47
CA ILE A 113 1.31 -4.59 -4.60
C ILE A 113 0.60 -4.69 -3.25
N LEU A 114 1.32 -5.10 -2.20
CA LEU A 114 0.73 -5.33 -0.89
C LEU A 114 0.30 -4.02 -0.22
N THR A 115 1.10 -2.95 -0.32
CA THR A 115 0.71 -1.64 0.24
C THR A 115 -0.54 -1.11 -0.45
N SER A 116 -0.65 -1.25 -1.78
CA SER A 116 -1.83 -0.81 -2.53
C SER A 116 -3.08 -1.59 -2.13
N ALA A 117 -2.96 -2.92 -1.95
CA ALA A 117 -4.04 -3.75 -1.46
C ALA A 117 -4.49 -3.36 -0.04
N ILE A 118 -3.54 -3.12 0.88
CA ILE A 118 -3.85 -2.71 2.26
C ILE A 118 -4.50 -1.33 2.28
N CYS A 119 -4.01 -0.36 1.50
CA CYS A 119 -4.61 0.97 1.43
C CYS A 119 -6.06 0.91 0.90
N ALA A 120 -6.33 0.04 -0.07
CA ALA A 120 -7.68 -0.18 -0.58
C ALA A 120 -8.59 -0.80 0.50
N LEU A 121 -8.10 -1.77 1.28
CA LEU A 121 -8.82 -2.35 2.41
C LEU A 121 -9.14 -1.31 3.50
N ILE A 122 -8.16 -0.46 3.85
CA ILE A 122 -8.37 0.64 4.79
C ILE A 122 -9.45 1.57 4.26
N CYS A 123 -9.40 1.96 2.98
CA CYS A 123 -10.44 2.79 2.39
C CYS A 123 -11.82 2.13 2.45
N ARG A 124 -11.92 0.86 2.05
CA ARG A 124 -13.18 0.09 2.07
C ARG A 124 -13.84 0.07 3.44
N SER A 125 -13.06 -0.04 4.51
CA SER A 125 -13.57 -0.08 5.89
C SER A 125 -14.33 1.20 6.30
N GLN A 126 -14.12 2.30 5.57
CA GLN A 126 -14.72 3.60 5.86
C GLN A 126 -16.00 3.86 5.06
N PHE A 127 -16.29 3.04 4.05
CA PHE A 127 -17.50 3.16 3.24
C PHE A 127 -18.57 2.16 3.71
N ARG A 128 -19.80 2.67 3.89
CA ARG A 128 -21.00 1.87 4.17
C ARG A 128 -22.01 2.15 3.08
N TRP A 129 -22.55 1.10 2.48
CA TRP A 129 -23.65 1.19 1.52
C TRP A 129 -24.90 0.61 2.16
N ASP A 130 -26.05 1.21 1.86
CA ASP A 130 -27.34 0.77 2.39
C ASP A 130 -27.62 -0.69 1.96
N GLY A 131 -27.99 -1.53 2.92
CA GLY A 131 -28.18 -2.98 2.73
C GLY A 131 -27.10 -3.88 3.32
N GLN A 132 -26.06 -3.33 3.97
CA GLN A 132 -25.07 -4.12 4.76
C GLN A 132 -25.48 -4.27 6.24
N GLY A 133 -26.75 -4.62 6.48
CA GLY A 133 -27.33 -4.88 7.81
C GLY A 133 -27.63 -6.35 8.01
#